data_AF-A0A3N5AND0-F1
#
_entry.id   AF-A0A3N5AND0-F1
#
_cell.length_a   1.000
_cell.length_b   1.000
_cell.length_c   1.000
_cell.angle_alpha   90.00
_cell.angle_beta   90.00
_cell.angle_gamma   90.00
#
_symmetry.space_group_name_H-M   'P 1'
#
loop_
_entity.id
_entity.type
_entity.pdbx_description
1 polymer ?
#
loop_
_entity_poly.entity_id
_entity_poly.type
_entity_poly.pdbx_seq_one_letter_code
_entity_poly.pdbx_strand_id
1 'polypeptide(L)'
;MTTNHAAGLTADLSPDQIGRLDDEIIALLARRRALARELPAPARARVADPAFAETVRGTTGRYRRELGGAGELVARAVMVLCDPSRETTDGRENGREN
;
A
#
# COMPACT_ATOMS: atom_id res chain seq x y z
N MET A 1 -27.99 16.38 4.36
CA MET A 1 -26.81 17.10 4.88
C MET A 1 -25.74 17.02 3.82
N THR A 2 -25.64 18.04 2.98
CA THR A 2 -24.69 18.14 1.87
C THR A 2 -23.42 18.78 2.42
N THR A 3 -22.32 18.04 2.52
CA THR A 3 -21.04 18.58 2.96
C THR A 3 -20.41 19.37 1.82
N ASN A 4 -20.30 20.68 2.05
CA ASN A 4 -19.57 21.65 1.24
C ASN A 4 -18.10 21.21 1.06
N HIS A 5 -17.78 20.55 -0.06
CA HIS A 5 -16.39 20.34 -0.51
C HIS A 5 -16.10 20.94 -1.89
N ALA A 6 -16.93 21.89 -2.34
CA ALA A 6 -16.75 22.56 -3.63
C ALA A 6 -15.97 23.89 -3.55
N ALA A 7 -15.57 24.35 -2.36
CA ALA A 7 -14.99 25.70 -2.16
C ALA A 7 -13.44 25.75 -2.22
N GLY A 8 -12.80 24.86 -2.97
CA GLY A 8 -11.32 24.86 -3.13
C GLY A 8 -10.81 24.31 -4.46
N LEU A 9 -11.68 24.07 -5.45
CA LEU A 9 -11.34 23.37 -6.70
C LEU A 9 -10.77 24.27 -7.81
N THR A 10 -10.33 25.49 -7.48
CA THR A 10 -9.71 26.42 -8.44
C THR A 10 -8.39 27.02 -7.92
N ALA A 11 -7.71 26.35 -6.98
CA ALA A 11 -6.27 26.54 -6.85
C ALA A 11 -5.62 25.68 -7.94
N ASP A 12 -4.83 26.29 -8.82
CA ASP A 12 -4.10 25.60 -9.89
C ASP A 12 -3.57 24.25 -9.39
N LEU A 13 -4.01 23.17 -10.06
CA LEU A 13 -3.55 21.80 -9.80
C LEU A 13 -2.09 21.72 -10.25
N SER A 14 -1.18 22.21 -9.41
CA SER A 14 0.26 22.18 -9.65
C SER A 14 0.78 20.74 -9.54
N PRO A 15 1.78 20.34 -10.36
CA PRO A 15 2.55 19.12 -10.13
C PRO A 15 3.03 18.95 -8.68
N ASP A 16 3.28 20.04 -7.96
CA ASP A 16 3.69 20.02 -6.55
C ASP A 16 2.59 19.52 -5.60
N GLN A 17 1.31 19.64 -5.98
CA GLN A 17 0.21 19.06 -5.21
C GLN A 17 0.14 17.54 -5.39
N ILE A 18 0.39 17.06 -6.61
CA ILE A 18 0.48 15.62 -6.90
C ILE A 18 1.67 15.02 -6.15
N GLY A 19 2.84 15.67 -6.19
CA GLY A 19 4.01 15.21 -5.45
C GLY A 19 3.76 15.09 -3.94
N ARG A 20 3.07 16.07 -3.32
CA ARG A 20 2.69 15.98 -1.90
C ARG A 20 1.71 14.85 -1.61
N LEU A 21 0.76 14.59 -2.52
CA LEU A 21 -0.13 13.43 -2.39
C LEU A 21 0.64 12.11 -2.48
N ASP A 22 1.64 12.03 -3.36
CA ASP A 22 2.51 10.86 -3.45
C ASP A 22 3.31 10.65 -2.15
N ASP A 23 3.83 11.72 -1.54
CA ASP A 23 4.50 11.65 -0.23
C ASP A 23 3.56 11.12 0.87
N GLU A 24 2.32 11.58 0.90
CA GLU A 24 1.29 11.10 1.83
C GLU A 24 0.97 9.61 1.59
N ILE A 25 0.83 9.20 0.33
CA ILE A 25 0.62 7.79 -0.04
C ILE A 25 1.79 6.93 0.41
N ILE A 26 3.03 7.38 0.17
CA ILE A 26 4.26 6.67 0.58
C ILE A 26 4.29 6.51 2.11
N ALA A 27 4.01 7.57 2.87
CA ALA A 27 3.98 7.52 4.32
C ALA A 27 2.91 6.54 4.85
N LEU A 28 1.72 6.54 4.26
CA LEU A 28 0.64 5.62 4.61
C LEU A 28 1.02 4.16 4.29
N LEU A 29 1.66 3.91 3.14
CA LEU A 29 2.14 2.59 2.76
C LEU A 29 3.25 2.08 3.69
N ALA A 30 4.19 2.95 4.07
CA ALA A 30 5.24 2.62 5.04
C ALA A 30 4.63 2.24 6.40
N ARG A 31 3.65 3.02 6.89
CA ARG A 31 2.94 2.71 8.13
C ARG A 31 2.16 1.39 8.04
N ARG A 32 1.47 1.15 6.93
CA ARG A 32 0.76 -0.12 6.68
C ARG A 32 1.72 -1.31 6.72
N ARG A 33 2.93 -1.16 6.13
CA ARG A 33 3.97 -2.19 6.16
C ARG A 33 4.49 -2.43 7.57
N ALA A 34 4.74 -1.39 8.35
CA ALA A 34 5.17 -1.51 9.75
C ALA A 34 4.15 -2.32 10.58
N LEU A 35 2.87 -1.97 10.48
CA LEU A 35 1.80 -2.70 11.16
C LEU A 35 1.68 -4.15 10.67
N ALA A 36 1.84 -4.39 9.36
CA ALA A 36 1.79 -5.75 8.81
C ALA A 36 2.95 -6.64 9.31
N ARG A 37 4.10 -6.05 9.68
CA ARG A 37 5.24 -6.78 10.26
C ARG A 37 5.02 -7.18 11.72
N GLU A 38 4.19 -6.45 12.45
CA GLU A 38 3.81 -6.80 13.83
C GLU A 38 2.84 -8.00 13.87
N LEU A 39 2.20 -8.31 12.75
CA LEU A 39 1.31 -9.47 12.66
C LEU A 39 2.12 -10.77 12.63
N PRO A 40 1.63 -11.84 13.28
CA PRO A 40 2.29 -13.14 13.23
C PRO A 40 2.39 -13.65 11.79
N ALA A 41 3.52 -14.27 11.46
CA ALA A 41 3.65 -14.97 10.20
C ALA A 41 2.55 -16.04 10.11
N PRO A 42 1.90 -16.19 8.94
CA PRO A 42 0.85 -17.18 8.79
C PRO A 42 1.40 -18.59 9.06
N ALA A 43 0.65 -19.38 9.83
CA ALA A 43 1.06 -20.71 10.29
C ALA A 43 1.21 -21.74 9.15
N ARG A 44 0.72 -21.41 7.94
CA ARG A 44 0.84 -22.22 6.72
C ARG A 44 1.36 -21.34 5.60
N ALA A 45 1.95 -21.97 4.58
CA ALA A 45 2.22 -21.30 3.31
C ALA A 45 0.92 -20.63 2.84
N ARG A 46 0.93 -19.30 2.70
CA ARG A 46 -0.23 -18.44 2.42
C ARG A 46 -1.14 -18.92 1.30
N VAL A 47 -0.55 -19.54 0.27
CA VAL A 47 -1.26 -20.09 -0.89
C VAL A 47 -2.22 -21.24 -0.51
N ALA A 48 -1.95 -21.95 0.58
CA ALA A 48 -2.75 -23.06 1.07
C ALA A 48 -3.68 -22.67 2.25
N ASP A 49 -3.74 -21.39 2.63
CA ASP A 49 -4.60 -20.90 3.71
C ASP A 49 -5.89 -20.26 3.14
N PRO A 50 -7.07 -20.89 3.33
CA PRO A 50 -8.34 -20.35 2.86
C PRO A 50 -8.70 -18.98 3.47
N ALA A 51 -8.31 -18.73 4.72
CA ALA A 51 -8.57 -17.45 5.39
C ALA A 51 -7.69 -16.33 4.80
N PHE A 52 -6.45 -16.67 4.44
CA PHE A 52 -5.59 -15.77 3.69
C PHE A 52 -6.15 -15.47 2.29
N ALA A 53 -6.61 -16.50 1.56
CA ALA A 53 -7.23 -16.33 0.25
C ALA A 53 -8.48 -15.43 0.31
N GLU A 54 -9.31 -15.56 1.34
CA GLU A 54 -10.47 -14.69 1.56
C GLU A 54 -10.07 -13.25 1.87
N THR A 55 -9.04 -13.06 2.71
CA THR A 55 -8.49 -11.73 3.02
C THR A 55 -7.93 -11.03 1.77
N VAL A 56 -7.23 -11.78 0.91
CA VAL A 56 -6.72 -11.28 -0.38
C VAL A 56 -7.86 -10.90 -1.30
N ARG A 57 -8.91 -11.73 -1.42
CA ARG A 57 -10.11 -11.42 -2.22
C ARG A 57 -10.82 -10.18 -1.71
N GLY A 58 -11.04 -10.08 -0.40
CA GLY A 58 -11.70 -8.92 0.22
C GLY A 58 -10.90 -7.63 0.02
N THR A 59 -9.58 -7.69 0.20
CA THR A 59 -8.68 -6.55 -0.04
C THR A 59 -8.71 -6.13 -1.51
N THR A 60 -8.50 -7.07 -2.42
CA THR A 60 -8.50 -6.80 -3.87
C THR A 60 -9.84 -6.24 -4.33
N GLY A 61 -10.95 -6.79 -3.82
CA GLY A 61 -12.31 -6.32 -4.10
C GLY A 61 -12.56 -4.89 -3.61
N ARG A 62 -12.01 -4.50 -2.45
CA ARG A 62 -12.07 -3.11 -1.95
C ARG A 62 -11.33 -2.18 -2.90
N TYR A 63 -10.07 -2.46 -3.24
CA TYR A 63 -9.31 -1.60 -4.15
C TYR A 63 -9.97 -1.51 -5.53
N ARG A 64 -10.51 -2.60 -6.06
CA ARG A 64 -11.22 -2.59 -7.35
C ARG A 64 -12.48 -1.71 -7.32
N ARG A 65 -13.22 -1.71 -6.21
CA ARG A 65 -14.43 -0.88 -6.04
C ARG A 65 -14.10 0.61 -6.03
N GLU A 66 -13.02 0.99 -5.32
CA GLU A 66 -12.66 2.40 -5.12
C GLU A 66 -11.81 2.97 -6.27
N LEU A 67 -10.95 2.15 -6.89
CA LEU A 67 -9.96 2.60 -7.90
C LEU A 67 -10.22 2.04 -9.31
N GLY A 68 -11.34 1.32 -9.50
CA GLY A 68 -11.68 0.71 -10.79
C GLY A 68 -10.69 -0.38 -11.22
N GLY A 69 -10.47 -0.51 -12.53
CA GLY A 69 -9.65 -1.56 -13.12
C GLY A 69 -8.20 -1.59 -12.63
N ALA A 70 -7.62 -0.42 -12.32
CA ALA A 70 -6.27 -0.31 -11.77
C ALA A 70 -6.17 -0.76 -10.30
N GLY A 71 -7.29 -0.80 -9.58
CA GLY A 71 -7.32 -1.17 -8.17
C GLY A 71 -6.76 -2.57 -7.88
N GLU A 72 -6.95 -3.51 -8.79
CA GLU A 72 -6.36 -4.85 -8.63
C GLU A 72 -4.83 -4.82 -8.66
N LEU A 73 -4.23 -4.01 -9.55
CA LEU A 73 -2.78 -3.85 -9.62
C LEU A 73 -2.24 -3.23 -8.33
N VAL A 74 -2.89 -2.16 -7.85
CA VAL A 74 -2.51 -1.49 -6.61
C VAL A 74 -2.62 -2.44 -5.42
N ALA A 75 -3.71 -3.21 -5.32
CA ALA A 75 -3.88 -4.19 -4.24
C ALA A 75 -2.74 -5.22 -4.22
N ARG A 76 -2.35 -5.76 -5.39
CA ARG A 76 -1.25 -6.72 -5.50
C ARG A 76 0.08 -6.11 -5.09
N ALA A 77 0.40 -4.89 -5.54
CA ALA A 77 1.61 -4.18 -5.15
C ALA A 77 1.66 -3.95 -3.64
N VAL A 78 0.55 -3.51 -3.05
CA VAL A 78 0.42 -3.26 -1.61
C VAL A 78 0.56 -4.55 -0.78
N MET A 79 -0.01 -5.66 -1.23
CA MET A 79 0.15 -6.96 -0.58
C MET A 79 1.61 -7.45 -0.62
N VAL A 80 2.28 -7.30 -1.77
CA VAL A 80 3.71 -7.62 -1.92
C VAL A 80 4.59 -6.76 -1.02
N LEU A 81 4.33 -5.45 -0.97
CA LEU A 81 5.08 -4.50 -0.15
C LEU A 81 4.99 -4.84 1.34
N CYS A 82 3.81 -5.28 1.78
CA CYS A 82 3.53 -5.58 3.19
C CYS A 82 3.77 -7.06 3.55
N ASP A 83 4.44 -7.82 2.69
CA ASP A 83 4.82 -9.19 2.97
C ASP A 83 5.94 -9.22 4.05
N PRO A 84 5.67 -9.73 5.27
CA PRO A 84 6.68 -9.83 6.34
C PRO A 84 7.82 -10.81 6.03
N SER A 85 7.65 -11.74 5.08
CA SER A 85 8.69 -12.67 4.64
C SER A 85 9.70 -12.04 3.67
N ARG A 86 9.43 -10.83 3.16
CA ARG A 86 10.41 -10.10 2.35
C ARG A 86 11.33 -9.32 3.26
N GLU A 87 12.57 -9.78 3.36
CA GLU A 87 13.67 -8.96 3.87
C GLU A 87 13.67 -7.63 3.11
N THR A 88 13.65 -6.53 3.85
CA THR A 88 14.08 -5.25 3.29
C THR A 88 15.52 -5.45 2.86
N THR A 89 15.78 -5.48 1.55
CA THR A 89 17.01 -4.89 1.03
C THR A 89 16.94 -3.40 1.35
N ASP A 90 17.17 -3.09 2.62
CA ASP A 90 17.59 -1.77 3.01
C ASP A 90 18.93 -1.57 2.30
N GLY A 91 19.07 -0.46 1.59
CA GLY A 91 20.21 -0.15 0.75
C GLY A 91 21.50 -0.05 1.54
N ARG A 92 22.04 -1.17 2.01
CA ARG A 92 23.46 -1.29 2.31
C ARG A 92 24.17 -1.33 0.96
N GLU A 93 24.40 -0.14 0.42
CA GLU A 93 25.65 0.13 -0.27
C GLU A 93 26.76 -0.31 0.69
N ASN A 94 27.24 -1.53 0.47
CA ASN A 94 28.47 -2.01 1.08
C ASN A 94 29.59 -1.19 0.43
N GLY A 95 29.86 -0.02 0.99
CA GLY A 95 31.17 0.62 0.90
C GLY A 95 32.18 -0.36 1.48
N ARG A 96 32.74 -1.22 0.62
CA ARG A 96 33.98 -1.92 0.91
C ARG A 96 35.12 -0.95 0.64
N GLU A 97 35.40 -0.12 1.63
CA GLU A 97 36.75 0.40 1.85
C GLU A 97 37.49 -0.60 2.75
N ASN A 98 38.29 -1.47 2.11
CA ASN A 98 39.67 -1.86 2.46
C ASN A 98 40.10 -3.07 1.63
#